data_AF-A0A2P4WWL8-F1
#
_entry.id   AF-A0A2P4WWL8-F1
#
_cell.length_a   1.000
_cell.length_b   1.000
_cell.length_c   1.000
_cell.angle_alpha   90.00
_cell.angle_beta   90.00
_cell.angle_gamma   90.00
#
_symmetry.space_group_name_H-M   'P 1'
#
loop_
_entity.id
_entity.type
_entity.pdbx_description
1 polymer ?
#
loop_
_entity_poly.entity_id
_entity_poly.type
_entity_poly.pdbx_seq_one_letter_code
_entity_poly.pdbx_strand_id
1 'polypeptide(L)'
;MSLREFEAYLLYDRTSSESLIFRGGRLMQQYYVDQWAKCEQERLRYIEWNQLQYRLETLQGLADAESVEVHRVVADKEAKRRRIGGRTEQARASRGESTELDADEIGRKIIIPPKFTGGPRYMYQRFLDAMAIVRETGAPSLFITMTCNPHWPEIKDNLRRGQTASDRPDIVARVFMQNLKDLNKDLDEGLLGIQAARVHVVEYQKRGLPHAHILLILRPEDKPTSAEDVDKIVSAELPDKENHHELYATVVSSMLHGPCGRHNPRSPCMKNGRCSKKFPKPLSEETSITADNYPTYRRRRRPEGFLNLKGKACDNATINQWIVPYNAFLSQKYNCHINVEVCATNKAIKYIYKYVYKGSDMTTITIDGQDIEANEIQQYLLGRYISPVEACNRLFMHPTQGSTHSVVNLLIHLENMNMVAYRGLASTALLHNLIYRGSRTMLT
;
A
#
# COMPACT_ATOMS: atom_id res chain seq x y z
N MET A 1 17.57 -23.59 -9.52
CA MET A 1 17.38 -22.16 -9.79
C MET A 1 16.00 -22.01 -10.41
N SER A 2 15.09 -21.30 -9.75
CA SER A 2 13.76 -21.00 -10.30
C SER A 2 13.86 -20.06 -11.50
N LEU A 3 12.82 -19.99 -12.33
CA LEU A 3 12.76 -19.07 -13.47
C LEU A 3 13.06 -17.63 -13.03
N ARG A 4 12.41 -17.16 -11.96
CA ARG A 4 12.62 -15.83 -11.41
C ARG A 4 14.07 -15.58 -11.00
N GLU A 5 14.73 -16.55 -10.36
CA GLU A 5 16.15 -16.43 -9.98
C GLU A 5 17.06 -16.31 -11.19
N PHE A 6 16.77 -17.06 -12.25
CA PHE A 6 17.51 -16.97 -13.50
C PHE A 6 17.32 -15.61 -14.18
N GLU A 7 16.08 -15.11 -14.29
CA GLU A 7 15.81 -13.78 -14.86
C GLU A 7 16.46 -12.68 -14.01
N ALA A 8 16.35 -12.75 -12.67
CA ALA A 8 17.00 -11.78 -11.77
C ALA A 8 18.53 -11.78 -11.89
N TYR A 9 19.13 -12.95 -12.14
CA TYR A 9 20.56 -13.11 -12.39
C TYR A 9 21.00 -12.48 -13.72
N LEU A 10 20.20 -12.62 -14.78
CA LEU A 10 20.47 -11.98 -16.08
C LEU A 10 20.37 -10.44 -16.02
N LEU A 11 19.49 -9.95 -15.14
CA LEU A 11 19.24 -8.52 -14.93
C LEU A 11 20.26 -7.86 -13.98
N TYR A 12 21.35 -8.55 -13.66
CA TYR A 12 22.47 -7.98 -12.92
C TYR A 12 23.54 -7.48 -13.89
N ASP A 13 23.69 -6.16 -14.00
CA ASP A 13 24.69 -5.52 -14.88
C ASP A 13 26.10 -5.78 -14.34
N ARG A 14 26.92 -6.47 -15.14
CA ARG A 14 28.32 -6.72 -14.81
C ARG A 14 29.15 -5.71 -15.55
N THR A 15 30.10 -5.11 -14.86
CA THR A 15 30.94 -3.99 -15.34
C THR A 15 31.70 -4.27 -16.63
N SER A 16 31.91 -5.54 -17.00
CA SER A 16 32.53 -5.97 -18.27
C SER A 16 31.54 -6.44 -19.36
N SER A 17 30.23 -6.43 -19.09
CA SER A 17 29.24 -7.02 -19.99
C SER A 17 28.72 -6.03 -21.03
N GLU A 18 28.98 -6.32 -22.31
CA GLU A 18 28.31 -5.67 -23.46
C GLU A 18 26.88 -6.19 -23.65
N SER A 19 26.13 -6.42 -22.56
CA SER A 19 24.78 -6.94 -22.64
C SER A 19 23.89 -5.98 -23.43
N LEU A 20 23.31 -6.51 -24.52
CA LEU A 20 22.39 -5.84 -25.41
C LEU A 20 21.08 -5.47 -24.69
N ILE A 21 20.68 -6.25 -23.68
CA ILE A 21 19.51 -5.98 -22.84
C ILE A 21 19.62 -4.58 -22.24
N PHE A 22 20.76 -4.28 -21.63
CA PHE A 22 21.03 -2.99 -20.98
C PHE A 22 21.25 -1.83 -21.95
N ARG A 23 21.28 -2.06 -23.28
CA ARG A 23 21.33 -1.02 -24.32
C ARG A 23 19.96 -0.78 -24.99
N GLY A 24 18.95 -1.60 -24.67
CA GLY A 24 17.66 -1.60 -25.37
C GLY A 24 16.68 -0.46 -25.01
N GLY A 25 16.95 0.32 -23.96
CA GLY A 25 16.10 1.46 -23.56
C GLY A 25 14.64 1.06 -23.34
N ARG A 26 13.71 1.53 -24.20
CA ARG A 26 12.30 1.12 -24.11
C ARG A 26 12.06 -0.38 -24.30
N LEU A 27 12.83 -1.05 -25.16
CA LEU A 27 12.74 -2.51 -25.34
C LEU A 27 13.15 -3.25 -24.07
N MET A 28 14.09 -2.69 -23.30
CA MET A 28 14.49 -3.22 -22.01
C MET A 28 13.38 -3.08 -20.96
N GLN A 29 12.66 -1.95 -20.95
CA GLN A 29 11.48 -1.77 -20.09
C GLN A 29 10.40 -2.83 -20.37
N GLN A 30 10.14 -3.10 -21.66
CA GLN A 30 9.23 -4.17 -22.07
C GLN A 30 9.74 -5.53 -21.63
N TYR A 31 11.04 -5.83 -21.85
CA TYR A 31 11.65 -7.08 -21.41
C TYR A 31 11.45 -7.34 -19.90
N TYR A 32 11.62 -6.34 -19.04
CA TYR A 32 11.33 -6.50 -17.60
C TYR A 32 9.89 -6.92 -17.31
N VAL A 33 8.93 -6.25 -17.96
CA VAL A 33 7.51 -6.53 -17.78
C VAL A 33 7.18 -7.94 -18.29
N ASP A 34 7.73 -8.32 -19.44
CA ASP A 34 7.52 -9.63 -20.05
C ASP A 34 8.13 -10.76 -19.19
N GLN A 35 9.35 -10.58 -18.67
CA GLN A 35 9.97 -11.58 -17.78
C GLN A 35 9.22 -11.70 -16.45
N TRP A 36 8.74 -10.58 -15.90
CA TRP A 36 7.87 -10.63 -14.73
C TRP A 36 6.57 -11.38 -15.04
N ALA A 37 5.89 -11.04 -16.14
CA ALA A 37 4.63 -11.67 -16.53
C ALA A 37 4.78 -13.18 -16.75
N LYS A 38 5.90 -13.60 -17.34
CA LYS A 38 6.27 -15.01 -17.51
C LYS A 38 6.43 -15.72 -16.16
N CYS A 39 7.17 -15.13 -15.23
CA CYS A 39 7.32 -15.66 -13.86
C CYS A 39 5.98 -15.71 -13.12
N GLU A 40 5.14 -14.68 -13.29
CA GLU A 40 3.84 -14.59 -12.64
C GLU A 40 2.87 -15.63 -13.18
N GLN A 41 2.85 -15.84 -14.50
CA GLN A 41 2.03 -16.87 -15.14
C GLN A 41 2.42 -18.27 -14.68
N GLU A 42 3.70 -18.55 -14.48
CA GLU A 42 4.17 -19.83 -13.90
C GLU A 42 3.61 -20.03 -12.49
N ARG A 43 3.67 -19.00 -11.63
CA ARG A 43 3.11 -19.05 -10.27
C ARG A 43 1.58 -19.25 -10.29
N LEU A 44 0.88 -18.60 -11.20
CA LEU A 44 -0.58 -18.74 -11.36
C LEU A 44 -0.96 -20.14 -11.87
N ARG A 45 -0.22 -20.71 -12.84
CA ARG A 45 -0.42 -22.10 -13.29
C ARG A 45 -0.21 -23.10 -12.17
N TYR A 46 0.81 -22.88 -11.34
CA TYR A 46 0.99 -23.70 -10.14
C TYR A 46 -0.24 -23.63 -9.22
N ILE A 47 -0.79 -22.42 -8.98
CA ILE A 47 -2.00 -22.24 -8.17
C ILE A 47 -3.20 -22.95 -8.80
N GLU A 48 -3.36 -22.85 -10.11
CA GLU A 48 -4.44 -23.50 -10.88
C GLU A 48 -4.36 -25.03 -10.78
N TRP A 49 -3.19 -25.63 -10.93
CA TRP A 49 -2.99 -27.08 -10.82
C TRP A 49 -3.07 -27.59 -9.37
N ASN A 50 -2.94 -26.71 -8.38
CA ASN A 50 -2.97 -27.08 -6.95
C ASN A 50 -4.21 -26.53 -6.22
N GLN A 51 -5.31 -26.26 -6.94
CA GLN A 51 -6.54 -25.69 -6.35
C GLN A 51 -7.13 -26.51 -5.20
N LEU A 52 -7.00 -27.84 -5.20
CA LEU A 52 -7.45 -28.69 -4.10
C LEU A 52 -6.81 -28.29 -2.76
N GLN A 53 -5.52 -27.92 -2.76
CA GLN A 53 -4.82 -27.47 -1.55
C GLN A 53 -5.36 -26.14 -1.03
N TYR A 54 -5.66 -25.19 -1.92
CA TYR A 54 -6.10 -23.84 -1.56
C TYR A 54 -7.61 -23.74 -1.27
N ARG A 55 -8.42 -24.61 -1.87
CA ARG A 55 -9.85 -24.73 -1.56
C ARG A 55 -10.07 -25.28 -0.16
N LEU A 56 -9.25 -26.23 0.29
CA LEU A 56 -9.27 -26.71 1.68
C LEU A 56 -8.98 -25.56 2.68
N GLU A 57 -8.02 -24.68 2.38
CA GLU A 57 -7.75 -23.48 3.18
C GLU A 57 -8.91 -22.46 3.16
N THR A 58 -9.71 -22.39 2.09
CA THR A 58 -10.82 -21.44 1.97
C THR A 58 -12.13 -21.97 2.55
N LEU A 59 -12.41 -23.27 2.42
CA LEU A 59 -13.53 -23.92 3.11
C LEU A 59 -13.42 -23.69 4.62
N GLN A 60 -12.19 -23.75 5.16
CA GLN A 60 -11.89 -23.40 6.55
C GLN A 60 -12.38 -21.99 6.96
N GLY A 61 -12.40 -21.00 6.05
CA GLY A 61 -12.88 -19.64 6.33
C GLY A 61 -14.30 -19.31 5.84
N LEU A 62 -14.89 -20.11 4.94
CA LEU A 62 -16.29 -19.94 4.48
C LEU A 62 -17.29 -20.53 5.47
N ALA A 63 -16.96 -21.65 6.12
CA ALA A 63 -17.79 -22.20 7.20
C ALA A 63 -17.88 -21.22 8.40
N ASP A 64 -16.81 -20.46 8.67
CA ASP A 64 -16.80 -19.39 9.67
C ASP A 64 -17.77 -18.25 9.29
N ALA A 65 -17.93 -17.94 7.99
CA ALA A 65 -18.81 -16.87 7.51
C ALA A 65 -20.29 -17.28 7.46
N GLU A 66 -20.59 -18.51 7.06
CA GLU A 66 -21.97 -19.04 7.07
C GLU A 66 -22.53 -19.13 8.50
N SER A 67 -21.67 -19.36 9.50
CA SER A 67 -22.08 -19.31 10.90
C SER A 67 -22.54 -17.92 11.40
N VAL A 68 -22.01 -16.86 10.79
CA VAL A 68 -22.36 -15.46 11.10
C VAL A 68 -23.62 -15.01 10.33
N GLU A 69 -23.85 -15.57 9.14
CA GLU A 69 -24.99 -15.21 8.28
C GLU A 69 -26.32 -15.77 8.82
N VAL A 70 -26.29 -16.91 9.52
CA VAL A 70 -27.45 -17.42 10.28
C VAL A 70 -27.86 -16.45 11.40
N HIS A 71 -26.93 -15.76 12.06
CA HIS A 71 -27.27 -14.75 13.07
C HIS A 71 -27.76 -13.42 12.47
N ARG A 72 -27.29 -13.03 11.28
CA ARG A 72 -27.80 -11.84 10.58
C ARG A 72 -29.24 -12.03 10.10
N VAL A 73 -29.56 -13.21 9.58
CA VAL A 73 -30.93 -13.55 9.12
C VAL A 73 -31.89 -13.76 10.30
N VAL A 74 -31.41 -14.27 11.44
CA VAL A 74 -32.23 -14.40 12.66
C VAL A 74 -32.47 -13.05 13.33
N ALA A 75 -31.46 -12.16 13.41
CA ALA A 75 -31.61 -10.81 13.96
C ALA A 75 -32.55 -9.93 13.11
N ASP A 76 -32.49 -10.02 11.78
CA ASP A 76 -33.43 -9.31 10.89
C ASP A 76 -34.85 -9.87 10.95
N LYS A 77 -35.00 -11.19 11.18
CA LYS A 77 -36.32 -11.83 11.38
C LYS A 77 -36.95 -11.48 12.73
N GLU A 78 -36.15 -11.35 13.80
CA GLU A 78 -36.62 -10.87 15.11
C GLU A 78 -36.96 -9.38 15.11
N ALA A 79 -36.18 -8.55 14.40
CA ALA A 79 -36.47 -7.13 14.21
C ALA A 79 -37.75 -6.90 13.39
N LYS A 80 -38.05 -7.77 12.42
CA LYS A 80 -39.33 -7.75 11.68
C LYS A 80 -40.52 -8.25 12.49
N ARG A 81 -40.34 -9.26 13.36
CA ARG A 81 -41.42 -9.77 14.24
C ARG A 81 -41.89 -8.78 15.31
N ARG A 82 -41.03 -7.83 15.72
CA ARG A 82 -41.41 -6.74 16.64
C ARG A 82 -42.16 -5.57 15.98
N ARG A 83 -42.28 -5.54 14.64
CA ARG A 83 -42.90 -4.43 13.90
C ARG A 83 -44.25 -4.73 13.27
N ILE A 84 -44.72 -5.97 13.25
CA ILE A 84 -46.02 -6.31 12.67
C ILE A 84 -46.75 -7.27 13.61
N GLY A 85 -47.65 -6.71 14.41
CA GLY A 85 -48.67 -7.47 15.10
C GLY A 85 -49.68 -8.04 14.10
N GLY A 86 -50.07 -9.29 14.33
CA GLY A 86 -51.33 -9.87 13.89
C GLY A 86 -51.48 -10.22 12.41
N ARG A 87 -51.25 -11.48 12.06
CA ARG A 87 -52.25 -12.36 11.43
C ARG A 87 -51.69 -13.76 11.16
N THR A 88 -52.51 -14.74 11.52
CA THR A 88 -52.41 -16.18 11.30
C THR A 88 -52.47 -16.52 9.81
N GLU A 89 -51.62 -17.42 9.32
CA GLU A 89 -51.96 -18.33 8.21
C GLU A 89 -51.01 -19.54 8.15
N GLN A 90 -51.57 -20.66 7.69
CA GLN A 90 -51.21 -22.05 7.99
C GLN A 90 -49.93 -22.55 7.30
N ALA A 91 -49.11 -23.30 8.05
CA ALA A 91 -48.03 -24.10 7.51
C ALA A 91 -48.58 -25.37 6.83
N ARG A 92 -48.35 -25.53 5.53
CA ARG A 92 -48.33 -26.85 4.88
C ARG A 92 -46.92 -27.40 4.96
N ALA A 93 -46.77 -28.49 5.70
CA ALA A 93 -45.61 -29.35 5.64
C ALA A 93 -45.67 -30.17 4.34
N SER A 94 -44.67 -30.06 3.48
CA SER A 94 -44.36 -31.06 2.47
C SER A 94 -42.96 -31.57 2.69
N ARG A 95 -42.88 -32.90 2.85
CA ARG A 95 -41.72 -33.71 3.16
C ARG A 95 -40.67 -33.68 2.04
N GLY A 96 -39.41 -33.57 2.46
CA GLY A 96 -38.27 -34.35 2.01
C GLY A 96 -38.11 -34.65 0.53
N GLU A 97 -37.25 -33.88 -0.13
CA GLU A 97 -36.30 -34.40 -1.10
C GLU A 97 -34.91 -33.95 -0.65
N SER A 98 -34.10 -34.91 -0.20
CA SER A 98 -32.66 -34.75 -0.09
C SER A 98 -32.13 -34.60 -1.51
N THR A 99 -31.97 -33.35 -1.95
CA THR A 99 -31.03 -33.03 -3.02
C THR A 99 -29.64 -33.24 -2.42
N GLU A 100 -29.13 -34.47 -2.51
CA GLU A 100 -27.69 -34.68 -2.48
C GLU A 100 -27.14 -33.80 -3.61
N LEU A 101 -26.51 -32.69 -3.21
CA LEU A 101 -25.80 -31.80 -4.12
C LEU A 101 -24.70 -32.65 -4.75
N ASP A 102 -24.86 -32.95 -6.03
CA ASP A 102 -23.91 -33.72 -6.80
C ASP A 102 -22.56 -32.97 -6.76
N ALA A 103 -21.49 -33.64 -6.34
CA ALA A 103 -20.20 -32.99 -6.11
C ALA A 103 -19.60 -32.38 -7.39
N ASP A 104 -20.11 -32.80 -8.55
CA ASP A 104 -19.76 -32.30 -9.88
C ASP A 104 -20.48 -30.97 -10.23
N GLU A 105 -21.55 -30.58 -9.52
CA GLU A 105 -22.25 -29.30 -9.71
C GLU A 105 -21.66 -28.14 -8.88
N ILE A 106 -20.65 -28.40 -8.04
CA ILE A 106 -19.90 -27.33 -7.36
C ILE A 106 -18.97 -26.68 -8.40
N GLY A 107 -19.49 -25.63 -9.06
CA GLY A 107 -18.74 -24.75 -9.96
C GLY A 107 -17.33 -24.49 -9.42
N ARG A 108 -16.33 -24.90 -10.20
CA ARG A 108 -14.90 -24.94 -9.80
C ARG A 108 -14.35 -23.53 -9.55
N LYS A 109 -14.68 -22.90 -8.41
CA LYS A 109 -14.14 -21.59 -8.03
C LYS A 109 -12.61 -21.68 -7.93
N ILE A 110 -11.89 -20.98 -8.80
CA ILE A 110 -10.43 -20.90 -8.77
C ILE A 110 -10.04 -19.75 -7.85
N ILE A 111 -9.24 -20.06 -6.85
CA ILE A 111 -8.92 -19.20 -5.72
C ILE A 111 -7.42 -18.88 -5.71
N ILE A 112 -7.10 -17.59 -5.54
CA ILE A 112 -5.74 -17.11 -5.29
C ILE A 112 -5.52 -17.04 -3.77
N PRO A 113 -4.51 -17.74 -3.21
CA PRO A 113 -4.29 -17.76 -1.76
C PRO A 113 -3.80 -16.38 -1.23
N PRO A 114 -4.03 -16.08 0.06
CA PRO A 114 -3.56 -14.83 0.68
C PRO A 114 -2.03 -14.69 0.72
N LYS A 115 -1.29 -15.79 0.53
CA LYS A 115 0.18 -15.79 0.39
C LYS A 115 0.66 -15.28 -0.97
N PHE A 116 -0.22 -15.16 -1.96
CA PHE A 116 0.14 -14.71 -3.29
C PHE A 116 0.26 -13.19 -3.33
N THR A 117 1.49 -12.70 -3.24
CA THR A 117 1.81 -11.26 -3.16
C THR A 117 1.19 -10.46 -4.31
N GLY A 118 0.43 -9.41 -3.97
CA GLY A 118 -0.27 -8.56 -4.93
C GLY A 118 -1.64 -9.07 -5.38
N GLY A 119 -2.03 -10.30 -4.98
CA GLY A 119 -3.39 -10.79 -5.19
C GLY A 119 -4.42 -10.09 -4.29
N PRO A 120 -5.74 -10.19 -4.61
CA PRO A 120 -6.79 -9.52 -3.85
C PRO A 120 -6.80 -9.91 -2.36
N ARG A 121 -6.70 -11.21 -2.05
CA ARG A 121 -6.69 -11.71 -0.67
C ARG A 121 -5.44 -11.30 0.10
N TYR A 122 -4.29 -11.24 -0.58
CA TYR A 122 -3.06 -10.72 0.01
C TYR A 122 -3.24 -9.25 0.41
N MET A 123 -3.76 -8.41 -0.48
CA MET A 123 -3.98 -6.98 -0.20
C MET A 123 -4.99 -6.78 0.94
N TYR A 124 -6.05 -7.60 0.96
CA TYR A 124 -7.04 -7.57 2.04
C TYR A 124 -6.44 -8.00 3.39
N GLN A 125 -5.66 -9.09 3.43
CA GLN A 125 -4.98 -9.53 4.65
C GLN A 125 -4.03 -8.45 5.18
N ARG A 126 -3.23 -7.82 4.30
CA ARG A 126 -2.31 -6.73 4.70
C ARG A 126 -3.03 -5.51 5.26
N PHE A 127 -4.22 -5.20 4.71
CA PHE A 127 -5.09 -4.19 5.28
C PHE A 127 -5.59 -4.58 6.67
N LEU A 128 -6.07 -5.81 6.87
CA LEU A 128 -6.51 -6.30 8.19
C LEU A 128 -5.36 -6.29 9.19
N ASP A 129 -4.17 -6.70 8.79
CA ASP A 129 -2.98 -6.69 9.65
C ASP A 129 -2.64 -5.26 10.11
N ALA A 130 -2.67 -4.29 9.18
CA ALA A 130 -2.45 -2.89 9.51
C ALA A 130 -3.53 -2.35 10.46
N MET A 131 -4.79 -2.75 10.26
CA MET A 131 -5.90 -2.37 11.15
C MET A 131 -5.75 -2.99 12.54
N ALA A 132 -5.28 -4.24 12.64
CA ALA A 132 -5.00 -4.89 13.92
C ALA A 132 -3.89 -4.16 14.69
N ILE A 133 -2.80 -3.80 14.01
CA ILE A 133 -1.72 -3.00 14.60
C ILE A 133 -2.25 -1.66 15.11
N VAL A 134 -3.06 -0.96 14.31
CA VAL A 134 -3.63 0.35 14.71
C VAL A 134 -4.63 0.22 15.84
N ARG A 135 -5.39 -0.87 15.90
CA ARG A 135 -6.29 -1.16 17.03
C ARG A 135 -5.51 -1.31 18.33
N GLU A 136 -4.35 -1.97 18.28
CA GLU A 136 -3.52 -2.22 19.47
C GLU A 136 -2.67 -1.01 19.87
N THR A 137 -2.04 -0.35 18.91
CA THR A 137 -1.04 0.70 19.15
C THR A 137 -1.59 2.13 19.05
N GLY A 138 -2.84 2.27 18.58
CA GLY A 138 -3.51 3.54 18.39
C GLY A 138 -3.34 4.14 17.00
N ALA A 139 -3.95 5.30 16.78
CA ALA A 139 -3.94 5.96 15.48
C ALA A 139 -2.54 6.47 15.09
N PRO A 140 -2.18 6.39 13.78
CA PRO A 140 -0.97 7.00 13.24
C PRO A 140 -0.80 8.46 13.63
N SER A 141 0.41 8.82 14.02
CA SER A 141 0.82 10.18 14.42
C SER A 141 1.37 10.95 13.23
N LEU A 142 2.16 10.30 12.36
CA LEU A 142 2.72 10.92 11.16
C LEU A 142 2.38 10.08 9.91
N PHE A 143 2.18 10.77 8.79
CA PHE A 143 2.09 10.19 7.46
C PHE A 143 3.25 10.73 6.61
N ILE A 144 4.15 9.83 6.22
CA ILE A 144 5.34 10.16 5.47
C ILE A 144 5.19 9.62 4.06
N THR A 145 5.49 10.45 3.06
CA THR A 145 5.54 10.04 1.66
C THR A 145 6.91 10.33 1.08
N MET A 146 7.67 9.28 0.80
CA MET A 146 8.95 9.37 0.09
C MET A 146 8.73 9.09 -1.39
N THR A 147 9.28 9.92 -2.28
CA THR A 147 9.27 9.68 -3.73
C THR A 147 10.70 9.62 -4.23
N CYS A 148 11.00 8.59 -5.04
CA CYS A 148 12.35 8.43 -5.60
C CYS A 148 12.79 9.68 -6.37
N ASN A 149 14.06 10.06 -6.19
CA ASN A 149 14.72 11.10 -6.97
C ASN A 149 15.51 10.44 -8.11
N PRO A 150 15.20 10.71 -9.38
CA PRO A 150 15.90 10.08 -10.50
C PRO A 150 17.32 10.66 -10.70
N HIS A 151 17.66 11.72 -9.95
CA HIS A 151 18.95 12.39 -10.01
C HIS A 151 19.91 11.97 -8.89
N TRP A 152 19.57 10.96 -8.09
CA TRP A 152 20.50 10.37 -7.13
C TRP A 152 21.80 9.95 -7.83
N PRO A 153 22.99 10.23 -7.26
CA PRO A 153 24.28 9.83 -7.83
C PRO A 153 24.33 8.34 -8.14
N GLU A 154 23.81 7.49 -7.25
CA GLU A 154 23.75 6.04 -7.41
C GLU A 154 22.98 5.62 -8.68
N ILE A 155 22.00 6.44 -9.11
CA ILE A 155 21.33 6.23 -10.38
C ILE A 155 22.19 6.78 -11.51
N LYS A 156 22.53 8.07 -11.47
CA LYS A 156 23.21 8.79 -12.57
C LYS A 156 24.55 8.17 -12.95
N ASP A 157 25.36 7.80 -11.96
CA ASP A 157 26.71 7.28 -12.16
C ASP A 157 26.70 5.87 -12.76
N ASN A 158 25.56 5.17 -12.68
CA ASN A 158 25.35 3.84 -13.25
C ASN A 158 24.53 3.87 -14.56
N LEU A 159 24.24 5.06 -15.12
CA LEU A 159 23.64 5.19 -16.44
C LEU A 159 24.71 5.15 -17.53
N ARG A 160 24.45 4.41 -18.61
CA ARG A 160 25.29 4.45 -19.82
C ARG A 160 25.07 5.76 -20.57
N ARG A 161 26.01 6.15 -21.44
CA ARG A 161 25.92 7.38 -22.24
C ARG A 161 24.59 7.45 -22.99
N GLY A 162 23.84 8.53 -22.76
CA GLY A 162 22.54 8.78 -23.40
C GLY A 162 21.33 8.14 -22.70
N GLN A 163 21.54 7.35 -21.63
CA GLN A 163 20.44 6.80 -20.83
C GLN A 163 19.90 7.82 -19.84
N THR A 164 18.62 7.66 -19.51
CA THR A 164 17.94 8.34 -18.41
C THR A 164 17.54 7.33 -17.33
N ALA A 165 17.15 7.80 -16.15
CA ALA A 165 16.67 6.93 -15.07
C ALA A 165 15.49 6.03 -15.51
N SER A 166 14.63 6.52 -16.42
CA SER A 166 13.52 5.74 -16.96
C SER A 166 13.98 4.56 -17.82
N ASP A 167 15.16 4.63 -18.43
CA ASP A 167 15.74 3.55 -19.23
C ASP A 167 16.34 2.42 -18.37
N ARG A 168 16.62 2.70 -17.09
CA ARG A 168 17.20 1.75 -16.12
C ARG A 168 16.30 1.55 -14.90
N PRO A 169 15.08 1.01 -15.07
CA PRO A 169 14.14 0.80 -13.97
C PRO A 169 14.67 -0.16 -12.90
N ASP A 170 15.62 -1.03 -13.24
CA ASP A 170 16.34 -1.91 -12.31
C ASP A 170 17.20 -1.14 -11.31
N ILE A 171 17.94 -0.14 -11.78
CA ILE A 171 18.75 0.73 -10.91
C ILE A 171 17.83 1.58 -10.04
N VAL A 172 16.79 2.17 -10.64
CA VAL A 172 15.77 2.95 -9.91
C VAL A 172 15.14 2.12 -8.79
N ALA A 173 14.74 0.87 -9.06
CA ALA A 173 14.16 -0.02 -8.07
C ALA A 173 15.14 -0.28 -6.90
N ARG A 174 16.39 -0.65 -7.22
CA ARG A 174 17.41 -0.99 -6.21
C ARG A 174 17.75 0.22 -5.32
N VAL A 175 18.05 1.36 -5.93
CA VAL A 175 18.42 2.58 -5.19
C VAL A 175 17.26 3.07 -4.35
N PHE A 176 16.03 3.08 -4.88
CA PHE A 176 14.86 3.46 -4.09
C PHE A 176 14.63 2.52 -2.90
N MET A 177 14.70 1.21 -3.09
CA MET A 177 14.48 0.26 -2.01
C MET A 177 15.58 0.33 -0.94
N GLN A 178 16.82 0.63 -1.33
CA GLN A 178 17.91 0.89 -0.39
C GLN A 178 17.65 2.15 0.43
N ASN A 179 17.32 3.27 -0.23
CA ASN A 179 17.00 4.53 0.48
C ASN A 179 15.75 4.39 1.37
N LEU A 180 14.74 3.62 0.95
CA LEU A 180 13.57 3.32 1.79
C LEU A 180 13.94 2.46 3.00
N LYS A 181 14.84 1.50 2.84
CA LYS A 181 15.35 0.67 3.95
C LYS A 181 16.07 1.54 4.97
N ASP A 182 16.93 2.45 4.50
CA ASP A 182 17.68 3.36 5.36
C ASP A 182 16.75 4.38 6.03
N LEU A 183 15.74 4.91 5.32
CA LEU A 183 14.72 5.77 5.91
C LEU A 183 13.95 5.04 7.01
N ASN A 184 13.52 3.81 6.76
CA ASN A 184 12.84 3.00 7.78
C ASN A 184 13.74 2.74 9.00
N LYS A 185 15.04 2.51 8.79
CA LYS A 185 16.01 2.36 9.87
C LYS A 185 16.12 3.62 10.73
N ASP A 186 16.24 4.79 10.11
CA ASP A 186 16.27 6.07 10.85
C ASP A 186 15.00 6.28 11.70
N LEU A 187 13.83 5.92 11.14
CA LEU A 187 12.56 5.98 11.88
C LEU A 187 12.53 4.97 13.04
N ASP A 188 13.05 3.76 12.82
CA ASP A 188 13.13 2.72 13.85
C ASP A 188 14.11 3.11 14.99
N GLU A 189 15.14 3.90 14.68
CA GLU A 189 16.10 4.47 15.64
C GLU A 189 15.56 5.73 16.36
N GLY A 190 14.33 6.16 16.07
CA GLY A 190 13.64 7.21 16.80
C GLY A 190 13.90 8.64 16.28
N LEU A 191 14.35 8.79 15.03
CA LEU A 191 14.65 10.11 14.44
C LEU A 191 13.50 11.12 14.58
N LEU A 192 12.25 10.67 14.48
CA LEU A 192 11.04 11.51 14.61
C LEU A 192 10.30 11.29 15.94
N GLY A 193 10.97 10.72 16.93
CA GLY A 193 10.38 10.24 18.18
C GLY A 193 10.28 8.71 18.23
N ILE A 194 10.14 8.17 19.44
CA ILE A 194 10.07 6.72 19.64
C ILE A 194 8.74 6.18 19.12
N GLN A 195 8.81 5.26 18.17
CA GLN A 195 7.61 4.63 17.59
C GLN A 195 7.04 3.52 18.49
N ALA A 196 5.71 3.46 18.55
CA ALA A 196 4.97 2.27 18.98
C ALA A 196 4.85 1.28 17.81
N ALA A 197 4.60 1.74 16.59
CA ALA A 197 4.53 0.90 15.40
C ALA A 197 4.74 1.69 14.10
N ARG A 198 5.10 0.97 13.04
CA ARG A 198 5.19 1.50 11.67
C ARG A 198 4.63 0.52 10.67
N VAL A 199 3.92 1.04 9.69
CA VAL A 199 3.42 0.30 8.52
C VAL A 199 3.79 1.09 7.28
N HIS A 200 4.31 0.43 6.25
CA HIS A 200 4.61 1.08 4.98
C HIS A 200 4.20 0.25 3.78
N VAL A 201 3.91 0.94 2.68
CA VAL A 201 3.61 0.37 1.37
C VAL A 201 4.29 1.18 0.29
N VAL A 202 4.88 0.48 -0.68
CA VAL A 202 5.40 1.02 -1.93
C VAL A 202 4.29 0.94 -2.98
N GLU A 203 3.96 2.08 -3.57
CA GLU A 203 3.01 2.20 -4.68
C GLU A 203 3.76 2.73 -5.92
N TYR A 204 3.25 2.36 -7.10
CA TYR A 204 3.85 2.66 -8.40
C TYR A 204 2.81 3.41 -9.25
N GLN A 205 3.09 4.66 -9.61
CA GLN A 205 2.17 5.44 -10.45
C GLN A 205 2.39 5.10 -11.93
N LYS A 206 1.34 5.16 -12.77
CA LYS A 206 1.37 4.83 -14.22
C LYS A 206 2.45 5.52 -15.07
N ARG A 207 3.08 6.59 -14.55
CA ARG A 207 4.17 7.34 -15.21
C ARG A 207 5.28 7.74 -14.24
N GLY A 208 5.24 7.23 -13.00
CA GLY A 208 5.96 7.81 -11.87
C GLY A 208 7.08 6.93 -11.36
N LEU A 209 8.04 7.60 -10.74
CA LEU A 209 9.03 6.98 -9.87
C LEU A 209 8.34 6.33 -8.68
N PRO A 210 8.91 5.26 -8.10
CA PRO A 210 8.31 4.57 -6.97
C PRO A 210 8.18 5.53 -5.78
N HIS A 211 7.11 5.34 -5.02
CA HIS A 211 6.87 6.11 -3.81
C HIS A 211 6.46 5.18 -2.67
N ALA A 212 6.90 5.54 -1.47
CA ALA A 212 6.53 4.85 -0.25
C ALA A 212 5.60 5.73 0.56
N HIS A 213 4.52 5.12 1.04
CA HIS A 213 3.64 5.68 2.05
C HIS A 213 3.92 4.98 3.37
N ILE A 214 4.30 5.74 4.38
CA ILE A 214 4.67 5.23 5.71
C ILE A 214 3.72 5.87 6.73
N LEU A 215 3.08 5.03 7.52
CA LEU A 215 2.32 5.40 8.70
C LEU A 215 3.21 5.14 9.91
N LEU A 216 3.50 6.20 10.66
CA LEU A 216 4.29 6.13 11.90
C LEU A 216 3.35 6.38 13.08
N ILE A 217 3.28 5.43 14.00
CA ILE A 217 2.51 5.49 15.24
C ILE A 217 3.52 5.74 16.35
N LEU A 218 3.55 6.96 16.89
CA LEU A 218 4.47 7.34 17.95
C LEU A 218 3.93 6.90 19.32
N ARG A 219 4.82 6.65 20.27
CA ARG A 219 4.43 6.44 21.67
C ARG A 219 3.74 7.70 22.21
N PRO A 220 2.80 7.59 23.17
CA PRO A 220 2.07 8.73 23.69
C PRO A 220 2.96 9.92 24.09
N GLU A 221 4.13 9.64 24.66
CA GLU A 221 5.11 10.63 25.15
C GLU A 221 5.81 11.39 24.02
N ASP A 222 5.92 10.77 22.83
CA ASP A 222 6.58 11.33 21.65
C ASP A 222 5.59 11.94 20.65
N LYS A 223 4.27 11.85 20.91
CA LYS A 223 3.27 12.42 19.99
C LYS A 223 3.36 13.95 19.99
N PRO A 224 3.40 14.59 18.80
CA PRO A 224 3.37 16.05 18.74
C PRO A 224 1.98 16.56 19.16
N THR A 225 1.91 17.19 20.33
CA THR A 225 0.66 17.71 20.92
C THR A 225 0.60 19.23 20.95
N SER A 226 1.76 19.91 20.83
CA SER A 226 1.86 21.37 20.75
C SER A 226 2.32 21.84 19.37
N ALA A 227 2.07 23.11 19.05
CA ALA A 227 2.58 23.74 17.83
C ALA A 227 4.12 23.69 17.74
N GLU A 228 4.80 23.78 18.89
CA GLU A 228 6.25 23.68 18.98
C GLU A 228 6.74 22.28 18.62
N ASP A 229 6.08 21.22 19.08
CA ASP A 229 6.43 19.84 18.73
C ASP A 229 6.25 19.59 17.23
N VAL A 230 5.17 20.12 16.65
CA VAL A 230 4.93 20.04 15.21
C VAL A 230 6.05 20.74 14.45
N ASP A 231 6.45 21.94 14.87
CA ASP A 231 7.49 22.73 14.21
C ASP A 231 8.89 22.10 14.34
N LYS A 232 9.15 21.30 15.40
CA LYS A 232 10.37 20.50 15.53
C LYS A 232 10.46 19.38 14.49
N ILE A 233 9.32 18.82 14.08
CA ILE A 233 9.25 17.67 13.16
C ILE A 233 9.05 18.14 11.70
N VAL A 234 8.19 19.14 11.48
CA VAL A 234 7.70 19.53 10.16
C VAL A 234 7.92 21.01 9.91
N SER A 235 8.55 21.33 8.80
CA SER A 235 8.63 22.67 8.24
C SER A 235 7.83 22.75 6.95
N ALA A 236 7.23 23.91 6.69
CA ALA A 236 6.61 24.24 5.42
C ALA A 236 7.18 25.56 4.86
N GLU A 237 8.40 25.92 5.27
CA GLU A 237 9.08 27.15 4.89
C GLU A 237 10.29 26.83 4.00
N LEU A 238 10.60 27.74 3.06
CA LEU A 238 11.83 27.70 2.31
C LEU A 238 12.99 28.02 3.28
N PRO A 239 14.02 27.18 3.39
CA PRO A 239 15.17 27.44 4.25
C PRO A 239 15.89 28.74 3.90
N ASP A 240 16.80 29.15 4.79
CA ASP A 240 17.78 30.17 4.45
C ASP A 240 18.88 29.59 3.56
N LYS A 241 19.21 30.29 2.47
CA LYS A 241 20.16 29.79 1.46
C LYS A 241 21.59 29.83 1.96
N GLU A 242 21.94 30.84 2.75
CA GLU A 242 23.32 31.06 3.22
C GLU A 242 23.67 30.08 4.34
N ASN A 243 22.73 29.87 5.27
CA ASN A 243 22.96 29.00 6.43
C ASN A 243 22.68 27.52 6.14
N HIS A 244 21.78 27.20 5.21
CA HIS A 244 21.35 25.83 4.91
C HIS A 244 21.32 25.54 3.41
N HIS A 245 22.46 25.74 2.73
CA HIS A 245 22.57 25.65 1.27
C HIS A 245 22.08 24.30 0.69
N GLU A 246 22.46 23.18 1.31
CA GLU A 246 22.05 21.85 0.85
C GLU A 246 20.54 21.61 1.00
N LEU A 247 19.99 21.89 2.19
CA LEU A 247 18.55 21.78 2.43
C LEU A 247 17.77 22.72 1.51
N TYR A 248 18.24 23.96 1.33
CA TYR A 248 17.65 24.90 0.40
C TYR A 248 17.57 24.33 -1.01
N ALA A 249 18.68 23.77 -1.51
CA ALA A 249 18.73 23.14 -2.82
C ALA A 249 17.72 21.99 -2.94
N THR A 250 17.64 21.11 -1.93
CA THR A 250 16.67 20.01 -1.91
C THR A 250 15.22 20.49 -1.83
N VAL A 251 14.92 21.50 -1.01
CA VAL A 251 13.56 22.04 -0.88
C VAL A 251 13.11 22.68 -2.20
N VAL A 252 13.98 23.45 -2.85
CA VAL A 252 13.71 24.03 -4.17
C VAL A 252 13.54 22.95 -5.23
N SER A 253 14.37 21.91 -5.23
CA SER A 253 14.34 20.85 -6.24
C SER A 253 13.14 19.92 -6.06
N SER A 254 12.77 19.60 -4.83
CA SER A 254 11.93 18.45 -4.52
C SER A 254 10.66 18.81 -3.75
N MET A 255 10.66 19.87 -2.94
CA MET A 255 9.54 20.20 -2.04
C MET A 255 8.69 21.39 -2.51
N LEU A 256 9.03 22.03 -3.63
CA LEU A 256 8.20 23.07 -4.22
C LEU A 256 7.08 22.45 -5.09
N HIS A 257 5.82 22.71 -4.72
CA HIS A 257 4.66 22.20 -5.47
C HIS A 257 4.39 22.97 -6.78
N GLY A 258 4.58 24.30 -6.72
CA GLY A 258 4.05 25.24 -7.70
C GLY A 258 4.97 25.61 -8.87
N PRO A 259 4.47 26.47 -9.78
CA PRO A 259 3.12 27.05 -9.77
C PRO A 259 2.06 26.13 -10.42
N CYS A 260 0.85 26.13 -9.87
CA CYS A 260 -0.36 25.52 -10.44
C CYS A 260 -1.56 26.49 -10.30
N GLY A 261 -2.78 26.06 -10.60
CA GLY A 261 -3.96 26.92 -10.51
C GLY A 261 -4.06 27.85 -11.71
N ARG A 262 -4.36 29.13 -11.47
CA ARG A 262 -4.45 30.15 -12.54
C ARG A 262 -3.12 30.34 -13.27
N HIS A 263 -2.00 30.20 -12.56
CA HIS A 263 -0.65 30.34 -13.12
C HIS A 263 -0.26 29.18 -14.04
N ASN A 264 -0.81 27.98 -13.81
CA ASN A 264 -0.58 26.82 -14.68
C ASN A 264 -1.75 25.83 -14.61
N PRO A 265 -2.83 26.06 -15.38
CA PRO A 265 -4.03 25.22 -15.35
C PRO A 265 -3.81 23.80 -15.87
N ARG A 266 -2.72 23.56 -16.62
CA ARG A 266 -2.36 22.25 -17.18
C ARG A 266 -1.54 21.38 -16.22
N SER A 267 -1.25 21.86 -15.01
CA SER A 267 -0.49 21.07 -14.04
C SER A 267 -1.22 19.76 -13.70
N PRO A 268 -0.52 18.62 -13.55
CA PRO A 268 -1.16 17.31 -13.26
C PRO A 268 -2.00 17.29 -11.98
N CYS A 269 -1.71 18.20 -11.04
CA CYS A 269 -2.46 18.34 -9.79
C CYS A 269 -3.83 19.02 -9.97
N MET A 270 -4.11 19.65 -11.11
CA MET A 270 -5.36 20.37 -11.37
C MET A 270 -6.50 19.38 -11.63
N LYS A 271 -7.58 19.51 -10.84
CA LYS A 271 -8.83 18.78 -11.02
C LYS A 271 -9.99 19.76 -10.92
N ASN A 272 -10.89 19.77 -11.91
CA ASN A 272 -12.06 20.65 -11.94
C ASN A 272 -11.70 22.14 -11.69
N GLY A 273 -10.65 22.63 -12.35
CA GLY A 273 -10.19 24.02 -12.24
C GLY A 273 -9.51 24.41 -10.92
N ARG A 274 -9.34 23.47 -9.97
CA ARG A 274 -8.67 23.71 -8.67
C ARG A 274 -7.53 22.73 -8.44
N CYS A 275 -6.52 23.13 -7.68
CA CYS A 275 -5.46 22.22 -7.28
C CYS A 275 -6.03 21.17 -6.31
N SER A 276 -5.91 19.88 -6.66
CA SER A 276 -6.34 18.76 -5.82
C SER A 276 -5.65 18.68 -4.46
N LYS A 277 -4.47 19.30 -4.34
CA LYS A 277 -3.69 19.41 -3.10
C LYS A 277 -3.94 20.73 -2.35
N LYS A 278 -4.84 21.57 -2.88
CA LYS A 278 -5.24 22.87 -2.32
C LYS A 278 -4.07 23.85 -2.18
N PHE A 279 -3.22 23.94 -3.20
CA PHE A 279 -2.20 24.99 -3.33
C PHE A 279 -2.73 26.18 -4.16
N PRO A 280 -2.24 27.41 -3.90
CA PRO A 280 -1.33 27.79 -2.81
C PRO A 280 -1.98 27.65 -1.42
N LYS A 281 -1.19 27.35 -0.40
CA LYS A 281 -1.64 27.33 1.00
C LYS A 281 -1.67 28.75 1.58
N PRO A 282 -2.54 29.07 2.55
CA PRO A 282 -2.50 30.37 3.21
C PRO A 282 -1.15 30.57 3.92
N LEU A 283 -0.70 31.83 4.00
CA LEU A 283 0.39 32.21 4.89
C LEU A 283 -0.12 32.15 6.34
N SER A 284 0.75 31.78 7.26
CA SER A 284 0.44 31.67 8.70
C SER A 284 1.71 31.97 9.49
N GLU A 285 1.63 32.88 10.45
CA GLU A 285 2.78 33.23 11.29
C GLU A 285 3.14 32.13 12.28
N GLU A 286 2.17 31.31 12.66
CA GLU A 286 2.32 30.23 13.64
C GLU A 286 1.64 28.95 13.16
N THR A 287 2.07 27.82 13.73
CA THR A 287 1.39 26.54 13.54
C THR A 287 0.17 26.47 14.44
N SER A 288 -0.98 26.08 13.89
CA SER A 288 -2.21 25.85 14.67
C SER A 288 -2.66 24.41 14.58
N ILE A 289 -2.99 23.83 15.72
CA ILE A 289 -3.52 22.47 15.86
C ILE A 289 -5.03 22.58 16.10
N THR A 290 -5.80 21.80 15.37
CA THR A 290 -7.26 21.70 15.51
C THR A 290 -7.64 20.25 15.72
N ALA A 291 -8.50 19.95 16.69
CA ALA A 291 -8.81 18.59 17.15
C ALA A 291 -9.18 17.59 16.03
N ASP A 292 -9.86 18.05 14.97
CA ASP A 292 -10.37 17.17 13.90
C ASP A 292 -9.75 17.40 12.51
N ASN A 293 -8.80 18.34 12.41
CA ASN A 293 -8.21 18.73 11.14
C ASN A 293 -6.68 18.64 11.15
N TYR A 294 -6.12 18.52 9.94
CA TYR A 294 -4.66 18.61 9.78
C TYR A 294 -4.18 19.94 10.36
N PRO A 295 -3.05 19.96 11.07
CA PRO A 295 -2.46 21.21 11.52
C PRO A 295 -2.27 22.16 10.34
N THR A 296 -2.52 23.44 10.58
CA THR A 296 -2.08 24.48 9.65
C THR A 296 -0.65 24.82 10.03
N TYR A 297 0.30 24.36 9.22
CA TYR A 297 1.73 24.63 9.45
C TYR A 297 2.06 26.11 9.26
N ARG A 298 3.01 26.60 10.07
CA ARG A 298 3.65 27.90 9.90
C ARG A 298 4.20 28.05 8.49
N ARG A 299 3.85 29.17 7.86
CA ARG A 299 4.26 29.61 6.52
C ARG A 299 4.38 31.13 6.55
N ARG A 300 5.45 31.65 7.14
CA ARG A 300 5.62 33.10 7.31
C ARG A 300 5.81 33.80 5.98
N ARG A 301 5.40 35.05 5.91
CA ARG A 301 5.73 35.92 4.78
C ARG A 301 7.25 36.16 4.80
N ARG A 302 7.91 36.05 3.65
CA ARG A 302 9.33 36.43 3.48
C ARG A 302 9.44 37.90 3.04
N PRO A 303 10.65 38.51 3.08
CA PRO A 303 10.86 39.84 2.54
C PRO A 303 10.43 39.97 1.07
N GLU A 304 10.01 41.17 0.67
CA GLU A 304 9.68 41.47 -0.72
C GLU A 304 10.86 41.21 -1.65
N GLY A 305 10.57 40.81 -2.90
CA GLY A 305 11.59 40.54 -3.91
C GLY A 305 11.27 39.32 -4.76
N PHE A 306 12.21 38.96 -5.64
CA PHE A 306 12.06 37.82 -6.54
C PHE A 306 13.17 36.80 -6.32
N LEU A 307 12.78 35.53 -6.27
CA LEU A 307 13.70 34.39 -6.30
C LEU A 307 13.70 33.77 -7.69
N ASN A 308 14.87 33.44 -8.21
CA ASN A 308 14.98 32.63 -9.42
C ASN A 308 15.06 31.15 -9.02
N LEU A 309 13.93 30.44 -9.10
CA LEU A 309 13.83 29.03 -8.76
C LEU A 309 13.58 28.21 -10.03
N LYS A 310 14.50 27.30 -10.36
CA LYS A 310 14.42 26.44 -11.56
C LYS A 310 14.21 27.24 -12.86
N GLY A 311 14.89 28.39 -12.99
CA GLY A 311 14.79 29.26 -14.16
C GLY A 311 13.49 30.07 -14.24
N LYS A 312 12.73 30.18 -13.15
CA LYS A 312 11.49 30.96 -13.07
C LYS A 312 11.57 31.99 -11.96
N ALA A 313 11.22 33.23 -12.29
CA ALA A 313 11.01 34.28 -11.30
C ALA A 313 9.77 33.96 -10.46
N CYS A 314 9.98 33.81 -9.15
CA CYS A 314 8.97 33.53 -8.16
C CYS A 314 8.95 34.66 -7.14
N ASP A 315 7.75 35.06 -6.69
CA ASP A 315 7.60 36.02 -5.60
C ASP A 315 8.17 35.45 -4.30
N ASN A 316 9.19 36.11 -3.75
CA ASN A 316 9.85 35.69 -2.51
C ASN A 316 8.85 35.77 -1.34
N ALA A 317 8.04 36.82 -1.27
CA ALA A 317 7.19 37.10 -0.11
C ALA A 317 6.14 36.01 0.12
N THR A 318 5.66 35.38 -0.96
CA THR A 318 4.62 34.34 -0.92
C THR A 318 5.14 32.93 -1.20
N ILE A 319 6.46 32.71 -1.38
CA ILE A 319 6.99 31.40 -1.80
C ILE A 319 6.63 30.27 -0.82
N ASN A 320 6.56 30.58 0.49
CA ASN A 320 6.19 29.62 1.53
C ASN A 320 4.78 29.05 1.36
N GLN A 321 3.91 29.67 0.58
CA GLN A 321 2.59 29.11 0.23
C GLN A 321 2.67 27.86 -0.65
N TRP A 322 3.81 27.64 -1.33
CA TRP A 322 4.02 26.59 -2.33
C TRP A 322 4.87 25.43 -1.84
N ILE A 323 5.42 25.52 -0.63
CA ILE A 323 6.29 24.49 -0.05
C ILE A 323 5.44 23.34 0.50
N VAL A 324 5.76 22.12 0.08
CA VAL A 324 5.18 20.88 0.62
C VAL A 324 5.77 20.65 2.02
N PRO A 325 4.96 20.34 3.05
CA PRO A 325 5.47 20.08 4.40
C PRO A 325 6.52 18.97 4.42
N TYR A 326 7.65 19.19 5.07
CA TYR A 326 8.80 18.29 5.03
C TYR A 326 9.51 18.26 6.39
N ASN A 327 10.26 17.19 6.65
CA ASN A 327 11.24 17.18 7.73
C ASN A 327 12.60 17.58 7.15
N ALA A 328 13.26 18.56 7.78
CA ALA A 328 14.51 19.14 7.30
C ALA A 328 15.61 18.09 7.15
N PHE A 329 15.89 17.33 8.21
CA PHE A 329 16.94 16.32 8.21
C PHE A 329 16.69 15.23 7.16
N LEU A 330 15.49 14.64 7.15
CA LEU A 330 15.14 13.58 6.21
C LEU A 330 15.26 14.05 4.76
N SER A 331 14.74 15.24 4.46
CA SER A 331 14.75 15.76 3.09
C SER A 331 16.19 15.96 2.61
N GLN A 332 17.04 16.60 3.42
CA GLN A 332 18.45 16.82 3.08
C GLN A 332 19.21 15.49 2.95
N LYS A 333 19.12 14.59 3.95
CA LYS A 333 19.84 13.31 3.97
C LYS A 333 19.54 12.46 2.74
N TYR A 334 18.27 12.31 2.41
CA TYR A 334 17.85 11.48 1.27
C TYR A 334 17.78 12.24 -0.05
N ASN A 335 18.01 13.56 -0.04
CA ASN A 335 17.94 14.47 -1.17
C ASN A 335 16.79 14.14 -2.15
N CYS A 336 15.58 14.00 -1.64
CA CYS A 336 14.40 13.63 -2.44
C CYS A 336 13.13 14.26 -1.90
N HIS A 337 11.99 14.00 -2.55
CA HIS A 337 10.72 14.50 -2.08
C HIS A 337 10.25 13.63 -0.89
N ILE A 338 10.31 14.19 0.32
CA ILE A 338 9.78 13.56 1.55
C ILE A 338 8.75 14.50 2.18
N ASN A 339 7.47 14.22 1.91
CA ASN A 339 6.36 14.92 2.56
C ASN A 339 6.09 14.29 3.93
N VAL A 340 6.06 15.10 4.98
CA VAL A 340 5.73 14.66 6.35
C VAL A 340 4.49 15.42 6.81
N GLU A 341 3.41 14.69 7.08
CA GLU A 341 2.16 15.25 7.57
C GLU A 341 1.85 14.70 8.97
N VAL A 342 1.51 15.59 9.91
CA VAL A 342 0.95 15.20 11.21
C VAL A 342 -0.50 14.76 11.01
N CYS A 343 -0.84 13.57 11.48
CA CYS A 343 -2.15 12.95 11.31
C CYS A 343 -3.14 13.41 12.38
N ALA A 344 -4.37 13.71 11.95
CA ALA A 344 -5.54 13.73 12.84
C ALA A 344 -6.19 12.34 12.88
N THR A 345 -6.64 11.92 14.07
CA THR A 345 -7.07 10.56 14.45
C THR A 345 -8.01 9.89 13.42
N ASN A 346 -9.08 10.58 13.00
CA ASN A 346 -10.12 9.97 12.15
C ASN A 346 -9.74 9.86 10.67
N LYS A 347 -8.76 10.65 10.20
CA LYS A 347 -8.32 10.59 8.80
C LYS A 347 -7.34 9.45 8.57
N ALA A 348 -6.53 9.08 9.57
CA ALA A 348 -5.50 8.04 9.45
C ALA A 348 -6.03 6.68 8.95
N ILE A 349 -7.23 6.27 9.35
CA ILE A 349 -7.89 5.03 8.86
C ILE A 349 -8.15 5.09 7.34
N LYS A 350 -8.53 6.27 6.81
CA LYS A 350 -8.68 6.47 5.37
C LYS A 350 -7.35 6.30 4.62
N TYR A 351 -6.21 6.61 5.25
CA TYR A 351 -4.89 6.43 4.64
C TYR A 351 -4.50 4.95 4.60
N ILE A 352 -4.79 4.18 5.65
CA ILE A 352 -4.61 2.72 5.65
C ILE A 352 -5.41 2.11 4.50
N TYR A 353 -6.70 2.42 4.40
CA TYR A 353 -7.52 1.93 3.30
C TYR A 353 -7.00 2.39 1.94
N LYS A 354 -6.66 3.68 1.80
CA LYS A 354 -6.24 4.26 0.52
C LYS A 354 -4.88 3.75 0.03
N TYR A 355 -3.95 3.36 0.90
CA TYR A 355 -2.58 3.05 0.46
C TYR A 355 -2.12 1.64 0.85
N VAL A 356 -2.75 1.00 1.84
CA VAL A 356 -2.52 -0.41 2.17
C VAL A 356 -3.44 -1.31 1.37
N TYR A 357 -4.73 -0.94 1.23
CA TYR A 357 -5.71 -1.76 0.52
C TYR A 357 -5.83 -1.44 -0.98
N LYS A 358 -5.65 -0.17 -1.39
CA LYS A 358 -5.73 0.21 -2.81
C LYS A 358 -4.68 -0.56 -3.62
N GLY A 359 -5.16 -1.58 -4.32
CA GLY A 359 -4.36 -2.41 -5.22
C GLY A 359 -3.79 -1.61 -6.39
N SER A 360 -3.10 -2.33 -7.29
CA SER A 360 -2.63 -1.78 -8.56
C SER A 360 -3.77 -1.10 -9.31
N ASP A 361 -3.44 -0.10 -10.13
CA ASP A 361 -4.46 0.54 -10.96
C ASP A 361 -5.10 -0.50 -11.89
N MET A 362 -6.41 -0.70 -11.74
CA MET A 362 -7.15 -1.69 -12.50
C MET A 362 -7.94 -1.09 -13.65
N THR A 363 -8.08 -1.83 -14.74
CA THR A 363 -9.04 -1.56 -15.79
C THR A 363 -9.89 -2.80 -15.99
N THR A 364 -11.21 -2.64 -16.06
CA THR A 364 -12.12 -3.74 -16.39
C THR A 364 -12.26 -3.78 -17.90
N ILE A 365 -11.83 -4.88 -18.52
CA ILE A 365 -12.16 -5.17 -19.93
C ILE A 365 -13.33 -6.14 -19.89
N THR A 366 -14.53 -5.67 -20.22
CA THR A 366 -15.67 -6.55 -20.52
C THR A 366 -15.49 -7.07 -21.93
N ILE A 367 -15.29 -8.38 -22.06
CA ILE A 367 -15.46 -9.09 -23.33
C ILE A 367 -16.95 -9.43 -23.41
N ASP A 368 -17.65 -8.91 -24.43
CA ASP A 368 -19.09 -9.05 -24.57
C ASP A 368 -19.55 -10.51 -24.49
N GLY A 369 -20.48 -10.81 -23.57
CA GLY A 369 -21.35 -11.99 -23.65
C GLY A 369 -20.97 -13.23 -22.84
N GLN A 370 -19.97 -13.19 -21.96
CA GLN A 370 -19.73 -14.28 -21.00
C GLN A 370 -19.81 -13.76 -19.56
N ASP A 371 -20.69 -14.35 -18.76
CA ASP A 371 -20.61 -14.26 -17.31
C ASP A 371 -19.18 -14.67 -16.93
N ILE A 372 -18.42 -13.74 -16.33
CA ILE A 372 -17.06 -14.02 -15.87
C ILE A 372 -17.19 -15.15 -14.85
N GLU A 373 -16.79 -16.36 -15.23
CA GLU A 373 -16.66 -17.48 -14.30
C GLU A 373 -15.98 -16.98 -13.02
N ALA A 374 -16.35 -17.53 -11.86
CA ALA A 374 -15.73 -17.20 -10.58
C ALA A 374 -14.26 -17.71 -10.51
N ASN A 375 -13.40 -17.15 -11.36
CA ASN A 375 -12.00 -17.48 -11.56
C ASN A 375 -11.16 -16.26 -11.15
N GLU A 376 -10.63 -16.30 -9.92
CA GLU A 376 -9.81 -15.22 -9.38
C GLU A 376 -8.52 -14.99 -10.20
N ILE A 377 -8.02 -16.00 -10.94
CA ILE A 377 -6.85 -15.87 -11.83
C ILE A 377 -7.17 -15.00 -13.04
N GLN A 378 -8.29 -15.24 -13.72
CA GLN A 378 -8.69 -14.41 -14.85
C GLN A 378 -8.97 -12.97 -14.42
N GLN A 379 -9.65 -12.77 -13.29
CA GLN A 379 -9.88 -11.43 -12.73
C GLN A 379 -8.57 -10.73 -12.36
N TYR A 380 -7.60 -11.46 -11.80
CA TYR A 380 -6.28 -10.94 -11.48
C TYR A 380 -5.49 -10.52 -12.73
N LEU A 381 -5.58 -11.28 -13.82
CA LEU A 381 -4.89 -10.99 -15.08
C LEU A 381 -5.54 -9.83 -15.85
N LEU A 382 -6.87 -9.87 -16.02
CA LEU A 382 -7.62 -8.85 -16.79
C LEU A 382 -7.56 -7.46 -16.14
N GLY A 383 -7.39 -7.42 -14.82
CA GLY A 383 -7.44 -6.18 -14.05
C GLY A 383 -6.10 -5.49 -13.83
N ARG A 384 -4.94 -5.98 -14.26
CA ARG A 384 -3.66 -5.48 -13.70
C ARG A 384 -2.80 -4.68 -14.67
N TYR A 385 -2.53 -3.43 -14.31
CA TYR A 385 -1.40 -2.66 -14.84
C TYR A 385 -0.14 -2.92 -14.01
N ILE A 386 1.02 -3.09 -14.67
CA ILE A 386 2.32 -3.14 -14.01
C ILE A 386 3.31 -2.18 -14.68
N SER A 387 4.07 -1.43 -13.86
CA SER A 387 5.14 -0.57 -14.36
C SER A 387 6.48 -1.32 -14.44
N PRO A 388 7.44 -0.89 -15.29
CA PRO A 388 8.76 -1.53 -15.36
C PRO A 388 9.51 -1.56 -14.02
N VAL A 389 9.37 -0.52 -13.20
CA VAL A 389 9.99 -0.45 -11.86
C VAL A 389 9.30 -1.41 -10.90
N GLU A 390 7.96 -1.55 -10.97
CA GLU A 390 7.24 -2.56 -10.19
C GLU A 390 7.69 -3.98 -10.59
N ALA A 391 7.78 -4.26 -11.89
CA ALA A 391 8.25 -5.55 -12.41
C ALA A 391 9.64 -5.90 -11.87
N CYS A 392 10.58 -4.93 -11.90
CA CYS A 392 11.91 -5.10 -11.32
C CYS A 392 11.85 -5.41 -9.83
N ASN A 393 11.07 -4.65 -9.04
CA ASN A 393 10.92 -4.91 -7.61
C ASN A 393 10.39 -6.31 -7.31
N ARG A 394 9.44 -6.81 -8.10
CA ARG A 394 8.89 -8.17 -7.98
C ARG A 394 9.93 -9.22 -8.35
N LEU A 395 10.65 -9.05 -9.46
CA LEU A 395 11.70 -9.96 -9.91
C LEU A 395 12.83 -10.08 -8.88
N PHE A 396 13.22 -8.96 -8.27
CA PHE A 396 14.27 -8.91 -7.25
C PHE A 396 13.79 -9.26 -5.84
N MET A 397 12.50 -9.58 -5.66
CA MET A 397 11.89 -9.88 -4.35
C MET A 397 12.05 -8.77 -3.32
N HIS A 398 12.04 -7.52 -3.76
CA HIS A 398 12.03 -6.40 -2.84
C HIS A 398 10.71 -6.35 -2.07
N PRO A 399 10.73 -6.23 -0.73
CA PRO A 399 9.51 -6.17 0.07
C PRO A 399 8.81 -4.83 -0.20
N THR A 400 7.71 -4.87 -0.94
CA THR A 400 6.94 -3.66 -1.30
C THR A 400 6.00 -3.20 -0.18
N GLN A 401 5.94 -3.93 0.93
CA GLN A 401 5.12 -3.63 2.11
C GLN A 401 5.84 -4.17 3.34
N GLY A 402 5.65 -3.53 4.50
CA GLY A 402 6.16 -4.06 5.75
C GLY A 402 5.63 -3.34 6.97
N SER A 403 5.76 -3.99 8.12
CA SER A 403 5.37 -3.49 9.43
C SER A 403 6.41 -3.85 10.47
N THR A 404 6.46 -3.11 11.58
CA THR A 404 7.32 -3.45 12.74
C THR A 404 6.76 -4.61 13.56
N HIS A 405 5.47 -4.93 13.40
CA HIS A 405 4.78 -6.00 14.11
C HIS A 405 4.46 -7.15 13.17
N SER A 406 4.49 -8.37 13.72
CA SER A 406 3.95 -9.56 13.08
C SER A 406 2.54 -9.80 13.56
N VAL A 407 1.58 -9.86 12.64
CA VAL A 407 0.19 -10.20 12.95
C VAL A 407 -0.04 -11.66 12.61
N VAL A 408 -0.55 -12.42 13.58
CA VAL A 408 -0.92 -13.82 13.41
C VAL A 408 -2.44 -13.90 13.44
N ASN A 409 -3.02 -14.49 12.39
CA ASN A 409 -4.44 -14.73 12.34
C ASN A 409 -4.73 -16.03 13.11
N LEU A 410 -5.52 -15.93 14.18
CA LEU A 410 -5.95 -17.10 14.95
C LEU A 410 -7.23 -17.63 14.32
N LEU A 411 -7.22 -18.92 14.01
CA LEU A 411 -8.46 -19.65 13.70
C LEU A 411 -9.23 -19.77 15.01
N ILE A 412 -10.28 -18.97 15.18
CA ILE A 412 -11.19 -19.05 16.32
C ILE A 412 -12.55 -19.48 15.80
N HIS A 413 -13.21 -20.37 16.53
CA HIS A 413 -14.53 -20.88 16.19
C HIS A 413 -15.45 -20.80 17.41
N LEU A 414 -16.75 -20.75 17.17
CA LEU A 414 -17.75 -20.89 18.22
C LEU A 414 -17.81 -22.36 18.70
N GLU A 415 -18.51 -22.59 19.82
CA GLU A 415 -18.71 -23.93 20.36
C GLU A 415 -19.30 -24.86 19.29
N ASN A 416 -18.69 -26.03 19.12
CA ASN A 416 -19.05 -27.04 18.11
C ASN A 416 -18.92 -26.62 16.63
N MET A 417 -18.35 -25.45 16.32
CA MET A 417 -18.10 -25.00 14.93
C MET A 417 -16.62 -25.12 14.52
N ASN A 418 -15.89 -26.01 15.17
CA ASN A 418 -14.50 -26.27 14.85
C ASN A 418 -14.36 -27.06 13.53
N MET A 419 -13.82 -26.42 12.50
CA MET A 419 -13.51 -27.05 11.22
C MET A 419 -12.17 -27.80 11.27
N VAL A 420 -12.25 -29.13 11.29
CA VAL A 420 -11.09 -30.03 11.31
C VAL A 420 -10.91 -30.71 9.95
N ALA A 421 -9.86 -30.35 9.23
CA ALA A 421 -9.44 -31.06 8.02
C ALA A 421 -8.52 -32.24 8.37
N TYR A 422 -8.88 -33.45 7.95
CA TYR A 422 -8.07 -34.65 8.11
C TYR A 422 -7.99 -35.42 6.80
N ARG A 423 -6.87 -36.13 6.58
CA ARG A 423 -6.77 -37.07 5.46
C ARG A 423 -7.66 -38.27 5.76
N GLY A 424 -8.34 -38.85 4.77
CA GLY A 424 -9.25 -40.00 4.97
C GLY A 424 -8.61 -41.23 5.63
N LEU A 425 -7.27 -41.29 5.72
CA LEU A 425 -6.50 -42.33 6.41
C LEU A 425 -5.90 -41.86 7.76
N ALA A 426 -6.36 -40.75 8.32
CA ALA A 426 -5.84 -40.23 9.59
C ALA A 426 -6.18 -41.19 10.74
N SER A 427 -5.18 -41.51 11.58
CA SER A 427 -5.39 -42.37 12.74
C SER A 427 -6.24 -41.67 13.81
N THR A 428 -6.91 -42.46 14.64
CA THR A 428 -7.72 -41.99 15.78
C THR A 428 -6.92 -41.08 16.73
N ALA A 429 -5.65 -41.36 16.96
CA ALA A 429 -4.76 -40.50 17.75
C ALA A 429 -4.51 -39.12 17.11
N LEU A 430 -4.51 -39.05 15.78
CA LEU A 430 -4.31 -37.82 15.02
C LEU A 430 -5.59 -36.97 15.02
N LEU A 431 -6.75 -37.61 14.90
CA LEU A 431 -8.06 -36.98 15.06
C LEU A 431 -8.27 -36.42 16.48
N HIS A 432 -7.90 -37.18 17.52
CA HIS A 432 -8.03 -36.73 18.91
C HIS A 432 -7.12 -35.52 19.21
N ASN A 433 -5.91 -35.49 18.65
CA ASN A 433 -5.02 -34.34 18.74
C ASN A 433 -5.58 -33.10 18.01
N LEU A 434 -6.25 -33.28 16.87
CA LEU A 434 -6.87 -32.18 16.15
C LEU A 434 -8.06 -31.59 16.93
N ILE A 435 -8.90 -32.44 17.52
CA ILE A 435 -10.02 -32.03 18.38
C ILE A 435 -9.50 -31.28 19.61
N TYR A 436 -8.49 -31.83 20.30
CA TYR A 436 -7.87 -31.20 21.47
C TYR A 436 -7.18 -29.86 21.16
N ARG A 437 -6.62 -29.69 19.96
CA ARG A 437 -6.06 -28.40 19.54
C ARG A 437 -7.15 -27.36 19.30
N GLY A 438 -8.25 -27.75 18.65
CA GLY A 438 -9.35 -26.82 18.39
C GLY A 438 -10.12 -26.42 19.64
N SER A 439 -10.23 -27.29 20.66
CA SER A 439 -10.82 -26.87 21.95
C SER A 439 -10.06 -25.73 22.64
N ARG A 440 -8.80 -25.46 22.26
CA ARG A 440 -8.00 -24.32 22.76
C ARG A 440 -8.23 -23.01 21.98
N THR A 441 -8.95 -23.07 20.87
CA THR A 441 -9.24 -21.92 19.99
C THR A 441 -10.72 -21.57 19.96
N MET A 442 -11.51 -22.17 20.85
CA MET A 442 -12.93 -21.89 20.99
C MET A 442 -13.15 -20.54 21.68
N LEU A 443 -14.01 -19.69 21.10
CA LEU A 443 -14.51 -18.48 21.77
C LEU A 443 -15.47 -18.90 22.89
N THR A 444 -15.07 -18.66 24.13
CA THR A 444 -15.89 -18.87 25.35
C THR A 444 -16.71 -17.65 25.71
#